data_AF-A0AAW0XU18-F1
#
_entry.id   AF-A0AAW0XU18-F1
#
_cell.length_a   1.000
_cell.length_b   1.000
_cell.length_c   1.000
_cell.angle_alpha   90.00
_cell.angle_beta   90.00
_cell.angle_gamma   90.00
#
_symmetry.space_group_name_H-M   'P 1'
#
loop_
_entity.id
_entity.type
_entity.pdbx_description
1 polymer ?
#
loop_
_entity_poly.entity_id
_entity_poly.type
_entity_poly.pdbx_seq_one_letter_code
_entity_poly.pdbx_strand_id
1 'polypeptide(L)'
;IEPLVVNAFHNPTANEIILPLGILREPFYNPGYPMYLNYGSLGVVVGHELVHGFDNHGKRYDKHGNVSQWWSEEMAEQFTERAACFVEQYSQYPIEMVGKN
;
A
#
# COMPACT_ATOMS: atom_id res chain seq x y z
N ILE A 1 9.63 -10.50 -10.20
CA ILE A 1 9.47 -10.77 -8.75
C ILE A 1 9.71 -12.25 -8.53
N GLU A 2 10.51 -12.62 -7.54
CA GLU A 2 10.78 -14.03 -7.22
C GLU A 2 9.56 -14.65 -6.50
N PRO A 3 9.12 -15.88 -6.86
CA PRO A 3 7.88 -16.45 -6.32
C PRO A 3 7.87 -16.67 -4.80
N LEU A 4 9.04 -16.88 -4.20
CA LEU A 4 9.18 -17.24 -2.77
C LEU A 4 9.41 -16.03 -1.86
N VAL A 5 9.46 -14.82 -2.42
CA VAL A 5 9.55 -13.59 -1.63
C VAL A 5 8.32 -13.47 -0.73
N VAL A 6 8.56 -13.22 0.55
CA VAL A 6 7.51 -12.93 1.54
C VAL A 6 7.25 -11.43 1.53
N ASN A 7 6.52 -10.97 0.51
CA ASN A 7 6.12 -9.57 0.35
C ASN A 7 4.90 -9.47 -0.58
N ALA A 8 4.36 -8.27 -0.77
CA ALA A 8 3.37 -7.94 -1.79
C ALA A 8 3.77 -6.63 -2.50
N PHE A 9 3.19 -6.37 -3.68
CA PHE A 9 3.57 -5.21 -4.49
C PHE A 9 2.40 -4.66 -5.31
N HIS A 10 2.39 -3.34 -5.48
CA HIS A 10 1.62 -2.63 -6.49
C HIS A 10 2.53 -2.18 -7.64
N ASN A 11 2.14 -2.48 -8.88
CA ASN A 11 2.82 -2.00 -10.08
C ASN A 11 1.96 -0.94 -10.78
N PRO A 12 2.31 0.36 -10.68
CA PRO A 12 1.46 1.43 -11.18
C PRO A 12 1.36 1.47 -12.71
N THR A 13 2.38 1.03 -13.44
CA THR A 13 2.37 1.05 -14.92
C THR A 13 1.54 -0.09 -15.52
N ALA A 14 1.44 -1.22 -14.82
CA ALA A 14 0.53 -2.29 -15.22
C ALA A 14 -0.83 -2.23 -14.50
N ASN A 15 -0.98 -1.35 -13.50
CA ASN A 15 -2.12 -1.24 -12.62
C ASN A 15 -2.54 -2.60 -12.03
N GLU A 16 -1.58 -3.32 -11.44
CA GLU A 16 -1.77 -4.66 -10.90
C GLU A 16 -1.26 -4.79 -9.46
N ILE A 17 -1.88 -5.69 -8.71
CA ILE A 17 -1.44 -6.13 -7.38
C ILE A 17 -0.82 -7.52 -7.53
N ILE A 18 0.38 -7.69 -7.00
CA ILE A 18 1.15 -8.92 -7.12
C ILE A 18 1.29 -9.54 -5.73
N LEU A 19 0.79 -10.78 -5.60
CA LEU A 19 0.89 -11.60 -4.39
C LEU A 19 1.71 -12.85 -4.70
N PRO A 20 3.03 -12.85 -4.44
CA PRO A 20 3.89 -14.03 -4.56
C PRO A 20 3.41 -15.18 -3.68
N LEU A 21 3.78 -16.41 -4.02
CA LEU A 21 3.44 -17.58 -3.21
C LEU A 21 4.01 -17.50 -1.79
N GLY A 22 5.17 -16.85 -1.62
CA GLY A 22 5.84 -16.71 -0.32
C GLY A 22 5.01 -16.02 0.77
N ILE A 23 4.08 -15.12 0.42
CA ILE A 23 3.20 -14.46 1.40
C ILE A 23 1.89 -15.24 1.66
N LEU A 24 1.51 -16.18 0.79
CA LEU A 24 0.26 -16.95 0.90
C LEU A 24 0.38 -18.15 1.85
N ARG A 25 0.95 -17.92 3.03
CA ARG A 25 1.18 -18.92 4.08
C ARG A 25 1.08 -18.29 5.46
N GLU A 26 1.12 -19.11 6.51
CA GLU A 26 1.13 -18.60 7.89
C GLU A 26 2.33 -17.66 8.15
N PRO A 27 2.14 -16.58 8.93
CA PRO A 27 0.92 -16.19 9.65
C PRO A 27 -0.09 -15.38 8.81
N PHE A 28 0.23 -15.08 7.54
CA PHE A 28 -0.56 -14.17 6.71
C PHE A 28 -1.84 -14.82 6.18
N TYR A 29 -1.80 -16.08 5.79
CA TYR A 29 -2.95 -16.78 5.25
C TYR A 29 -2.96 -18.25 5.62
N ASN A 30 -4.11 -18.74 6.07
CA ASN A 30 -4.38 -20.17 6.19
C ASN A 30 -5.87 -20.42 5.87
N PRO A 31 -6.20 -21.37 4.97
CA PRO A 31 -7.60 -21.67 4.62
C PRO A 31 -8.42 -22.21 5.80
N GLY A 32 -7.77 -22.74 6.85
CA GLY A 32 -8.40 -23.18 8.09
C GLY A 32 -8.61 -22.07 9.13
N TYR A 33 -8.09 -20.86 8.92
CA TYR A 33 -8.33 -19.76 9.86
C TYR A 33 -9.76 -19.23 9.74
N PRO A 34 -10.36 -18.76 10.86
CA PRO A 34 -11.54 -17.92 10.80
C PRO A 34 -11.31 -16.75 9.85
N MET A 35 -12.33 -16.39 9.06
CA MET A 35 -12.21 -15.35 8.03
C MET A 35 -11.60 -14.05 8.58
N TYR A 36 -11.99 -13.61 9.77
CA TYR A 36 -11.50 -12.37 10.36
C TYR A 36 -9.98 -12.34 10.55
N LEU A 37 -9.32 -13.49 10.79
CA LEU A 37 -7.86 -13.55 10.86
C LEU A 37 -7.28 -13.31 9.47
N ASN A 38 -7.76 -14.03 8.44
CA ASN A 38 -7.30 -13.83 7.07
C ASN A 38 -7.56 -12.41 6.56
N TYR A 39 -8.65 -11.75 6.97
CA TYR A 39 -8.91 -10.35 6.67
C TYR A 39 -7.94 -9.41 7.40
N GLY A 40 -7.69 -9.67 8.69
CA GLY A 40 -6.78 -8.85 9.50
C GLY A 40 -5.30 -9.00 9.11
N SER A 41 -4.92 -10.13 8.51
CA SER A 41 -3.57 -10.41 8.03
C SER A 41 -3.44 -10.14 6.53
N LEU A 42 -3.73 -11.12 5.67
CA LEU A 42 -3.59 -10.99 4.22
C LEU A 42 -4.52 -9.91 3.65
N GLY A 43 -5.73 -9.76 4.18
CA GLY A 43 -6.68 -8.74 3.71
C GLY A 43 -6.15 -7.32 3.86
N VAL A 44 -5.47 -7.00 4.98
CA VAL A 44 -4.80 -5.71 5.17
C VAL A 44 -3.69 -5.51 4.15
N VAL A 45 -2.90 -6.54 3.86
CA VAL A 45 -1.84 -6.48 2.85
C VAL A 45 -2.42 -6.20 1.45
N VAL A 46 -3.47 -6.91 1.05
CA VAL A 46 -4.15 -6.65 -0.23
C VAL A 46 -4.73 -5.23 -0.28
N GLY A 47 -5.33 -4.77 0.82
CA GLY A 47 -5.81 -3.39 0.94
C GLY A 47 -4.69 -2.35 0.84
N HIS A 48 -3.52 -2.63 1.42
CA HIS A 48 -2.33 -1.79 1.33
C HIS A 48 -1.86 -1.65 -0.12
N GLU A 49 -1.70 -2.77 -0.84
CA GLU A 49 -1.29 -2.74 -2.25
C GLU A 49 -2.36 -2.09 -3.16
N LEU A 50 -3.63 -2.19 -2.81
CA LEU A 50 -4.69 -1.48 -3.53
C LEU A 50 -4.56 0.03 -3.35
N VAL A 51 -4.30 0.50 -2.12
CA VAL A 51 -4.18 1.93 -1.81
C VAL A 51 -2.93 2.54 -2.43
N HIS A 52 -1.88 1.77 -2.72
CA HIS A 52 -0.74 2.26 -3.50
C HIS A 52 -1.11 2.79 -4.89
N GLY A 53 -2.22 2.34 -5.49
CA GLY A 53 -2.75 2.93 -6.72
C GLY A 53 -3.30 4.35 -6.55
N PHE A 54 -3.51 4.81 -5.31
CA PHE A 54 -4.13 6.09 -4.97
C PHE A 54 -3.26 6.95 -4.05
N ASP A 55 -2.07 6.50 -3.68
CA ASP A 55 -1.16 7.27 -2.84
C ASP A 55 -0.59 8.50 -3.59
N ASN A 56 0.31 9.23 -2.93
CA ASN A 56 0.93 10.43 -3.50
C ASN A 56 1.64 10.19 -4.84
N HIS A 57 2.10 8.97 -5.10
CA HIS A 57 2.71 8.54 -6.35
C HIS A 57 1.66 7.94 -7.31
N GLY A 58 0.87 7.00 -6.81
CA GLY A 58 -0.13 6.23 -7.56
C GLY A 58 -1.22 7.08 -8.18
N LYS A 59 -1.66 8.16 -7.51
CA LYS A 59 -2.68 9.10 -8.01
C LYS A 59 -2.34 9.72 -9.37
N ARG A 60 -1.09 9.66 -9.81
CA ARG A 60 -0.62 10.18 -11.11
C ARG A 60 -0.85 9.21 -12.27
N TYR A 61 -1.22 7.97 -11.99
CA TYR A 61 -1.42 6.92 -12.98
C TYR A 61 -2.91 6.70 -13.18
N ASP A 62 -3.36 6.74 -14.43
CA ASP A 62 -4.73 6.37 -14.77
C ASP A 62 -4.95 4.84 -14.70
N LYS A 63 -6.17 4.40 -14.96
CA LYS A 63 -6.55 2.97 -14.95
C LYS A 63 -5.75 2.08 -15.91
N HIS A 64 -5.03 2.67 -16.87
CA HIS A 64 -4.19 1.97 -17.85
C HIS A 64 -2.70 2.06 -17.51
N GLY A 65 -2.34 2.70 -16.38
CA GLY A 65 -0.97 2.89 -15.95
C GLY A 65 -0.23 3.99 -16.70
N ASN A 66 -0.94 4.91 -17.37
CA ASN A 66 -0.33 6.08 -17.98
C ASN A 66 -0.25 7.23 -16.98
N VAL A 67 0.84 7.99 -17.04
CA VAL A 67 0.94 9.24 -16.28
C VAL A 67 -0.04 10.26 -16.87
N SER A 68 -1.05 10.62 -16.10
CA SER A 68 -2.13 11.51 -16.53
C SER A 68 -2.72 12.24 -15.32
N GLN A 69 -3.14 13.50 -15.51
CA GLN A 69 -3.89 14.22 -14.49
C GLN A 69 -5.37 13.89 -14.63
N TRP A 70 -5.84 12.87 -13.91
CA TRP A 70 -7.23 12.42 -13.92
C TRP A 70 -8.02 12.89 -12.68
N TRP A 71 -7.36 13.55 -11.73
CA TRP A 71 -7.98 14.20 -10.58
C TRP A 71 -8.28 15.65 -10.92
N SER A 72 -9.39 16.18 -10.41
CA SER A 72 -9.61 17.63 -10.40
C SER A 72 -8.57 18.32 -9.51
N GLU A 73 -8.30 19.59 -9.78
CA GLU A 73 -7.40 20.40 -8.95
C GLU A 73 -7.87 20.43 -7.49
N GLU A 74 -9.17 20.61 -7.26
CA GLU A 74 -9.80 20.58 -5.94
C GLU A 74 -9.53 19.26 -5.20
N MET A 75 -9.67 18.11 -5.87
CA MET A 75 -9.42 16.81 -5.26
C MET A 75 -7.93 16.62 -4.93
N ALA A 76 -7.04 17.09 -5.81
CA ALA A 76 -5.60 17.02 -5.60
C ALA A 76 -5.16 17.88 -4.41
N GLU A 77 -5.77 19.05 -4.22
CA GLU A 77 -5.54 19.95 -3.08
C GLU A 77 -6.02 19.30 -1.77
N GLN A 78 -7.29 18.85 -1.71
CA GLN A 78 -7.85 18.21 -0.52
C GLN A 78 -7.07 16.96 -0.10
N PHE A 79 -6.58 16.18 -1.06
CA PHE A 79 -5.71 15.04 -0.75
C PHE A 79 -4.39 15.47 -0.16
N THR A 80 -3.78 16.51 -0.70
CA THR A 80 -2.49 17.02 -0.21
C THR A 80 -2.63 17.54 1.22
N GLU A 81 -3.71 18.24 1.51
CA GLU A 81 -4.04 18.70 2.87
C GLU A 81 -4.19 17.54 3.85
N ARG A 82 -4.95 16.49 3.49
CA ARG A 82 -5.12 15.31 4.36
C ARG A 82 -3.82 14.51 4.51
N ALA A 83 -3.04 14.38 3.45
CA ALA A 83 -1.74 13.70 3.49
C ALA A 83 -0.76 14.42 4.42
N ALA A 84 -0.82 15.76 4.51
CA ALA A 84 0.02 16.54 5.43
C ALA A 84 -0.20 16.17 6.91
N CYS A 85 -1.42 15.79 7.30
CA CYS A 85 -1.71 15.29 8.65
C CYS A 85 -0.91 14.03 8.98
N PHE A 86 -0.80 13.08 8.03
CA PHE A 86 0.01 11.88 8.22
C PHE A 86 1.52 12.19 8.22
N VAL A 87 1.98 13.11 7.37
CA VAL A 87 3.39 13.56 7.40
C VAL A 87 3.75 14.12 8.78
N GLU A 88 2.90 14.99 9.33
CA GLU A 88 3.11 15.56 10.66
C GLU A 88 3.00 14.51 11.78
N GLN A 89 2.03 13.60 11.70
CA GLN A 89 1.89 12.54 12.69
C GLN A 89 3.15 11.66 12.75
N TYR A 90 3.64 11.21 11.59
CA TYR A 90 4.78 10.29 11.55
C TYR A 90 6.12 10.98 11.76
N SER A 91 6.24 12.28 11.52
CA SER A 91 7.46 13.06 11.82
C SER A 91 7.74 13.18 13.33
N GLN A 92 6.70 13.06 14.16
CA GLN A 92 6.78 13.18 15.61
C GLN A 92 7.16 11.88 16.32
N TYR A 93 7.10 10.72 15.64
CA TYR A 93 7.46 9.45 16.28
C TYR A 93 8.99 9.33 16.42
N PRO A 94 9.52 9.20 17.64
CA PRO A 94 10.93 8.92 17.84
C PRO A 94 11.24 7.52 17.33
N ILE A 95 12.26 7.39 16.49
CA ILE A 95 12.75 6.07 16.09
C ILE A 95 13.81 5.64 17.10
N GLU A 96 13.37 5.06 18.22
CA GLU A 96 14.27 4.59 19.30
C GLU A 96 15.27 3.52 18.83
N MET A 97 15.02 2.89 17.67
CA MET A 97 15.84 1.78 17.12
C MET A 97 16.73 2.15 15.93
N VAL A 98 16.80 3.42 15.54
CA VAL A 98 17.85 3.89 14.61
C VAL A 98 18.81 4.71 15.44
N GLY A 99 19.87 4.07 15.92
CA GLY A 99 20.92 4.71 16.72
C GLY A 99 21.53 5.93 16.01
N LYS A 100 20.90 7.07 16.18
CA LYS A 100 21.39 8.40 15.82
C LYS A 100 21.00 9.36 16.93
N ASN A 101 21.90 9.47 17.92
CA ASN A 101 22.70 10.67 18.16
C ASN A 101 24.03 10.25 18.79
#